data_AF-A0A0Q8V9H8-F1
#
_entry.id   AF-A0A0Q8V9H8-F1
#
_cell.length_a   1.000
_cell.length_b   1.000
_cell.length_c   1.000
_cell.angle_alpha   90.00
_cell.angle_beta   90.00
_cell.angle_gamma   90.00
#
_symmetry.space_group_name_H-M   'P 1'
#
loop_
_entity.id
_entity.type
_entity.pdbx_description
1 polymer ?
#
loop_
_entity_poly.entity_id
_entity_poly.type
_entity_poly.pdbx_seq_one_letter_code
_entity_poly.pdbx_strand_id
1 'polypeptide(L)'
;MKMAGPESGYDLGVDLSRLWWAGKYHIGETVVGHMEAAANNVPSEAGDLYRSGGWGAPDGANGPAAAIESYASKLHTMLVTNARNFREVGEALVLVANDYAATDQAARDELNNRKKQIQQVEGH
;
A
#
# COMPACT_ATOMS: atom_id res chain seq x y z
N MET A 1 7.30 -2.83 -44.57
CA MET A 1 6.98 -1.80 -43.56
C MET A 1 5.99 -2.44 -42.60
N LYS A 2 6.44 -2.95 -41.45
CA LYS A 2 5.55 -3.55 -40.44
C LYS A 2 4.87 -2.40 -39.69
N MET A 3 3.54 -2.38 -39.69
CA MET A 3 2.78 -1.44 -38.88
C MET A 3 2.97 -1.82 -37.41
N ALA A 4 3.63 -0.96 -36.64
CA ALA A 4 3.71 -1.08 -35.20
C ALA A 4 2.38 -0.57 -34.60
N GLY A 5 1.38 -1.45 -34.55
CA GLY A 5 0.27 -1.27 -33.62
C GLY A 5 0.68 -1.74 -32.22
N PRO A 6 0.01 -1.30 -31.16
CA PRO A 6 0.21 -1.76 -29.77
C PRO A 6 -0.18 -3.25 -29.53
N GLU A 7 -0.05 -4.10 -30.55
CA GLU A 7 -0.64 -5.44 -30.64
C GLU A 7 0.41 -6.57 -30.63
N SER A 8 1.54 -6.36 -29.95
CA SER A 8 2.48 -7.47 -29.70
C SER A 8 2.34 -7.94 -28.25
N GLY A 9 2.29 -9.26 -28.04
CA GLY A 9 2.30 -9.84 -26.68
C GLY A 9 3.50 -9.35 -25.85
N TYR A 10 4.58 -8.92 -26.51
CA TYR A 10 5.73 -8.27 -25.87
C TYR A 10 5.34 -6.96 -25.15
N ASP A 11 4.66 -6.03 -25.83
CA ASP A 11 4.26 -4.74 -25.24
C ASP A 11 3.29 -4.96 -24.06
N LEU A 12 2.35 -5.89 -24.24
CA LEU A 12 1.46 -6.33 -23.16
C LEU A 12 2.26 -6.87 -21.96
N GLY A 13 3.26 -7.72 -22.18
CA GLY A 13 4.12 -8.26 -21.11
C GLY A 13 4.88 -7.16 -20.34
N VAL A 14 5.33 -6.10 -21.03
CA VAL A 14 5.96 -4.94 -20.40
C VAL A 14 4.95 -4.20 -19.51
N ASP A 15 3.74 -3.92 -19.99
CA ASP A 15 2.73 -3.21 -19.21
C ASP A 15 2.23 -4.04 -18.02
N LEU A 16 2.06 -5.35 -18.19
CA LEU A 16 1.74 -6.25 -17.08
C LEU A 16 2.88 -6.31 -16.06
N SER A 17 4.14 -6.18 -16.48
CA SER A 17 5.26 -6.14 -15.53
C SER A 17 5.26 -4.88 -14.67
N ARG A 18 4.86 -3.73 -15.25
CA ARG A 18 4.69 -2.47 -14.51
C ARG A 18 3.54 -2.59 -13.51
N LEU A 19 2.43 -3.20 -13.93
CA LEU A 19 1.27 -3.43 -13.07
C LEU A 19 1.63 -4.34 -11.89
N TRP A 20 2.34 -5.43 -12.17
CA TRP A 20 2.83 -6.36 -11.15
C TRP A 20 3.80 -5.69 -10.18
N TRP A 21 4.75 -4.90 -10.69
CA TRP A 21 5.74 -4.19 -9.86
C TRP A 21 5.08 -3.16 -8.96
N ALA A 22 4.16 -2.35 -9.50
CA ALA A 22 3.41 -1.36 -8.76
C ALA A 22 2.54 -2.00 -7.67
N GLY A 23 1.84 -3.10 -8.00
CA GLY A 23 1.03 -3.83 -7.03
C GLY A 23 1.87 -4.41 -5.90
N LYS A 24 2.99 -5.04 -6.23
CA LYS A 24 3.84 -5.73 -5.25
C LYS A 24 4.65 -4.76 -4.38
N TYR A 25 5.45 -3.89 -4.97
CA TYR A 25 6.48 -3.14 -4.24
C TYR A 25 6.04 -1.73 -3.86
N HIS A 26 5.41 -1.00 -4.78
CA HIS A 26 5.00 0.38 -4.49
C HIS A 26 3.76 0.41 -3.58
N ILE A 27 2.68 -0.23 -4.01
CA ILE A 27 1.44 -0.22 -3.24
C ILE A 27 1.56 -1.22 -2.09
N GLY A 28 1.83 -2.50 -2.39
CA GLY A 28 1.80 -3.60 -1.43
C GLY A 28 2.83 -3.53 -0.31
N GLU A 29 4.06 -3.07 -0.60
CA GLU A 29 5.11 -2.96 0.41
C GLU A 29 5.28 -1.52 0.90
N THR A 30 5.53 -0.55 0.00
CA THR A 30 5.91 0.83 0.39
C THR A 30 4.74 1.60 1.02
N VAL A 31 3.62 1.73 0.31
CA VAL A 31 2.45 2.51 0.80
C VAL A 31 1.84 1.86 2.03
N VAL A 32 1.65 0.53 2.01
CA VAL A 32 1.15 -0.22 3.16
C VAL A 32 2.08 -0.06 4.36
N GLY A 33 3.39 -0.24 4.18
CA GLY A 33 4.38 -0.08 5.23
C GLY A 33 4.38 1.32 5.85
N HIS A 34 4.23 2.37 5.03
CA HIS A 34 4.09 3.74 5.53
C HIS A 34 2.82 3.95 6.35
N MET A 35 1.68 3.41 5.90
CA MET A 35 0.41 3.55 6.62
C MET A 35 0.45 2.81 7.96
N GLU A 36 1.04 1.61 8.01
CA GLU A 36 1.21 0.83 9.24
C GLU A 36 2.20 1.51 10.19
N ALA A 37 3.32 2.01 9.68
CA ALA A 37 4.27 2.79 10.48
C ALA A 37 3.63 4.07 11.02
N ALA A 38 2.83 4.78 10.23
CA ALA A 38 2.11 5.97 10.67
C ALA A 38 1.09 5.61 11.76
N ALA A 39 0.34 4.51 11.61
CA ALA A 39 -0.61 4.04 12.61
C ALA A 39 0.08 3.76 13.95
N ASN A 40 1.24 3.09 13.93
CA ASN A 40 2.02 2.81 15.14
C ASN A 40 2.56 4.07 15.84
N ASN A 41 2.67 5.19 15.13
CA ASN A 41 3.10 6.47 15.70
C ASN A 41 1.92 7.36 16.13
N VAL A 42 0.67 6.92 15.96
CA VAL A 42 -0.48 7.64 16.51
C VAL A 42 -0.43 7.51 18.05
N PRO A 43 -0.45 8.62 18.80
CA PRO A 43 -0.37 8.56 20.26
C PRO A 43 -1.51 7.72 20.84
N SER A 44 -1.17 6.63 21.53
CA SER A 44 -2.15 5.71 22.11
C SER A 44 -2.53 6.07 23.55
N GLU A 45 -1.83 7.01 24.18
CA GLU A 45 -1.97 7.27 25.61
C GLU A 45 -2.32 8.73 25.88
N ALA A 46 -3.59 8.97 26.18
CA ALA A 46 -4.04 10.22 26.80
C ALA A 46 -3.44 10.40 28.22
N GLY A 47 -2.95 9.31 28.85
CA GLY A 47 -2.35 9.29 30.18
C GLY A 47 -1.25 10.34 30.41
N ASP A 48 -0.37 10.53 29.44
CA ASP A 48 0.70 11.51 29.51
C ASP A 48 0.19 12.95 29.34
N LEU A 49 -0.86 13.14 28.54
CA LEU A 49 -1.53 14.43 28.37
C LEU A 49 -2.28 14.86 29.65
N TYR A 50 -2.82 13.90 30.41
CA TYR A 50 -3.50 14.15 31.68
C TYR A 50 -2.55 14.69 32.77
N ARG A 51 -1.27 14.28 32.79
CA ARG A 51 -0.31 14.65 33.85
C ARG A 51 0.68 15.75 33.48
N SER A 52 1.12 15.83 32.22
CA SER A 52 2.23 16.74 31.83
C SER A 52 1.77 18.10 31.29
N GLY A 53 0.56 18.20 30.70
CA GLY A 53 0.12 19.40 29.98
C GLY A 53 -0.65 20.43 30.81
N GLY A 54 -1.16 20.08 31.99
CA GLY A 54 -2.08 20.95 32.75
C GLY A 54 -3.49 21.02 32.14
N TRP A 55 -3.83 20.14 31.20
CA TRP A 55 -5.12 20.13 30.48
C TRP A 55 -6.29 19.59 31.32
N GLY A 56 -6.02 19.22 32.58
CA GLY A 56 -7.00 18.79 33.58
C GLY A 56 -7.64 17.46 33.24
N ALA A 57 -7.96 16.68 34.29
CA ALA A 57 -9.02 15.69 34.13
C ALA A 57 -10.30 16.48 33.83
N PRO A 58 -10.99 16.22 32.71
CA PRO A 58 -12.25 16.86 32.51
C PRO A 58 -13.26 16.33 33.50
N ASP A 59 -14.05 17.24 33.99
CA ASP A 59 -15.49 17.18 34.15
C ASP A 59 -16.15 16.09 33.24
N GLY A 60 -15.93 14.81 33.55
CA GLY A 60 -16.49 13.67 32.82
C GLY A 60 -15.93 13.42 31.40
N ALA A 61 -16.62 12.53 30.66
CA ALA A 61 -16.21 11.93 29.38
C ALA A 61 -15.98 12.89 28.18
N ASN A 62 -16.01 14.21 28.37
CA ASN A 62 -16.10 15.21 27.30
C ASN A 62 -14.98 16.25 27.28
N GLY A 63 -13.87 16.02 27.98
CA GLY A 63 -12.77 16.98 28.01
C GLY A 63 -11.82 16.99 26.83
N PRO A 64 -10.89 17.96 26.83
CA PRO A 64 -9.83 18.06 25.84
C PRO A 64 -9.01 16.76 25.67
N ALA A 65 -8.66 16.09 26.78
CA ALA A 65 -7.93 14.82 26.72
C ALA A 65 -8.75 13.67 26.11
N ALA A 66 -10.02 13.55 26.48
CA ALA A 66 -10.94 12.56 25.89
C ALA A 66 -11.21 12.83 24.40
N ALA A 67 -11.26 14.10 24.00
CA ALA A 67 -11.37 14.48 22.59
C ALA A 67 -10.11 14.09 21.79
N ILE A 68 -8.91 14.35 22.32
CA ILE A 68 -7.64 13.94 21.69
C ILE A 68 -7.57 12.42 21.55
N GLU A 69 -7.94 11.67 22.58
CA GLU A 69 -8.01 10.21 22.53
C GLU A 69 -8.97 9.71 21.45
N SER A 70 -10.16 10.32 21.35
CA SER A 70 -11.13 9.98 20.31
C SER A 70 -10.60 10.27 18.90
N TYR A 71 -9.92 11.41 18.69
CA TYR A 71 -9.32 11.73 17.39
C TYR A 71 -8.14 10.81 17.05
N ALA A 72 -7.28 10.50 18.02
CA ALA A 72 -6.17 9.58 17.85
C ALA A 72 -6.68 8.18 17.48
N SER A 73 -7.68 7.66 18.20
CA SER A 73 -8.30 6.37 17.89
C SER A 73 -8.89 6.34 16.47
N LYS A 74 -9.63 7.39 16.07
CA LYS A 74 -10.18 7.50 14.70
C LYS A 74 -9.08 7.54 13.64
N LEU A 75 -8.03 8.33 13.85
CA LEU A 75 -6.91 8.44 12.93
C LEU A 75 -6.19 7.10 12.79
N HIS A 76 -5.93 6.41 13.90
CA HIS A 76 -5.34 5.08 13.91
C HIS A 76 -6.20 4.10 13.09
N THR A 77 -7.51 4.04 13.34
CA THR A 77 -8.42 3.19 12.57
C THR A 77 -8.39 3.52 11.08
N MET A 78 -8.43 4.80 10.71
CA MET A 78 -8.36 5.22 9.30
C MET A 78 -7.06 4.76 8.63
N LEU A 79 -5.92 4.90 9.30
CA LEU A 79 -4.62 4.49 8.77
C LEU A 79 -4.55 2.97 8.58
N VAL A 80 -4.99 2.19 9.56
CA VAL A 80 -5.01 0.72 9.46
C VAL A 80 -5.99 0.25 8.38
N THR A 81 -7.18 0.84 8.28
CA THR A 81 -8.13 0.53 7.22
C THR A 81 -7.57 0.85 5.83
N ASN A 82 -6.92 2.00 5.67
CA ASN A 82 -6.28 2.37 4.42
C ASN A 82 -5.14 1.41 4.07
N ALA A 83 -4.28 1.03 5.03
CA ALA A 83 -3.24 0.04 4.82
C ALA A 83 -3.82 -1.27 4.29
N ARG A 84 -4.92 -1.76 4.87
CA ARG A 84 -5.61 -2.95 4.39
C ARG A 84 -6.15 -2.77 2.97
N ASN A 85 -6.83 -1.67 2.68
CA ASN A 85 -7.38 -1.41 1.36
C ASN A 85 -6.27 -1.35 0.30
N PHE A 86 -5.14 -0.69 0.60
CA PHE A 86 -4.00 -0.65 -0.32
C PHE A 86 -3.37 -2.02 -0.53
N ARG A 87 -3.29 -2.85 0.52
CA ARG A 87 -2.84 -4.25 0.38
C ARG A 87 -3.73 -5.02 -0.58
N GLU A 88 -5.05 -4.96 -0.39
CA GLU A 88 -6.03 -5.63 -1.26
C GLU A 88 -5.92 -5.13 -2.72
N VAL A 89 -5.73 -3.83 -2.93
CA VAL A 89 -5.47 -3.26 -4.26
C VAL A 89 -4.16 -3.78 -4.85
N GLY A 90 -3.07 -3.80 -4.07
CA GLY A 90 -1.77 -4.31 -4.52
C GLY A 90 -1.83 -5.78 -4.95
N GLU A 91 -2.51 -6.61 -4.15
CA GLU A 91 -2.75 -8.03 -4.45
C GLU A 91 -3.60 -8.19 -5.73
N ALA A 92 -4.65 -7.39 -5.90
CA ALA A 92 -5.49 -7.42 -7.09
C ALA A 92 -4.71 -7.05 -8.36
N LEU A 93 -3.83 -6.04 -8.31
CA LEU A 93 -2.99 -5.65 -9.45
C LEU A 93 -2.01 -6.77 -9.84
N VAL A 94 -1.41 -7.43 -8.85
CA VAL A 94 -0.54 -8.59 -9.07
C VAL A 94 -1.32 -9.75 -9.70
N LEU A 95 -2.53 -10.03 -9.21
CA LEU A 95 -3.39 -11.07 -9.75
C LEU A 95 -3.75 -10.78 -11.21
N VAL A 96 -4.27 -9.58 -11.50
CA VAL A 96 -4.65 -9.15 -12.84
C VAL A 96 -3.45 -9.23 -13.79
N ALA A 97 -2.27 -8.79 -13.37
CA ALA A 97 -1.07 -8.89 -14.19
C ALA A 97 -0.73 -10.33 -14.58
N ASN A 98 -0.87 -11.27 -13.65
CA ASN A 98 -0.59 -12.69 -13.88
C ASN A 98 -1.66 -13.36 -14.76
N ASP A 99 -2.93 -13.06 -14.50
CA ASP A 99 -4.05 -13.65 -15.21
C ASP A 99 -4.07 -13.22 -16.68
N TYR A 100 -3.87 -11.93 -16.95
CA TYR A 100 -3.77 -11.44 -18.33
C TYR A 100 -2.52 -11.99 -19.04
N ALA A 101 -1.39 -12.11 -18.35
CA ALA A 101 -0.19 -12.72 -18.94
C ALA A 101 -0.41 -14.19 -19.30
N ALA A 102 -1.28 -14.92 -18.59
CA ALA A 102 -1.57 -16.31 -18.92
C ALA A 102 -2.34 -16.46 -20.25
N THR A 103 -2.94 -15.39 -20.78
CA THR A 103 -3.71 -15.43 -22.03
C THR A 103 -2.84 -15.39 -23.30
N ASP A 104 -1.59 -14.94 -23.19
CA ASP A 104 -0.66 -14.82 -24.31
C ASP A 104 0.77 -15.26 -23.91
N GLN A 105 1.35 -16.19 -24.66
CA GLN A 105 2.65 -16.77 -24.32
C GLN A 105 3.79 -15.74 -24.38
N ALA A 106 3.78 -14.82 -25.35
CA ALA A 106 4.82 -13.80 -25.46
C ALA A 106 4.73 -12.79 -24.31
N ALA A 107 3.52 -12.42 -23.89
CA ALA A 107 3.29 -11.58 -22.72
C ALA A 107 3.75 -12.25 -21.43
N ARG A 108 3.48 -13.55 -21.28
CA ARG A 108 3.96 -14.34 -20.15
C ARG A 108 5.48 -14.38 -20.06
N ASP A 109 6.14 -14.63 -21.18
CA ASP A 109 7.60 -14.73 -21.22
C ASP A 109 8.25 -13.38 -20.91
N GLU A 110 7.75 -12.29 -21.49
CA GLU A 110 8.27 -10.95 -21.22
C GLU A 110 7.98 -10.51 -19.78
N LEU A 111 6.78 -10.76 -19.24
CA LEU A 111 6.48 -10.52 -17.82
C LEU A 111 7.49 -11.23 -16.91
N ASN A 112 7.74 -12.52 -17.16
CA ASN A 112 8.66 -13.31 -16.35
C ASN A 112 10.11 -12.82 -16.48
N ASN A 113 10.53 -12.39 -17.66
CA ASN A 113 11.84 -11.76 -17.89
C ASN A 113 11.98 -10.48 -17.04
N ARG A 114 10.98 -9.59 -17.11
CA ARG A 114 10.97 -8.33 -16.35
C ARG A 114 10.92 -8.55 -14.85
N LYS A 115 10.14 -9.51 -14.36
CA LYS A 115 10.11 -9.88 -12.92
C LYS A 115 11.50 -10.25 -12.42
N LYS A 116 12.24 -11.06 -13.17
CA LYS A 116 13.62 -11.44 -12.82
C LYS A 116 14.54 -10.22 -12.75
N GLN A 117 14.45 -9.32 -13.73
CA GLN A 117 15.25 -8.09 -13.76
C GLN A 117 14.95 -7.20 -12.54
N ILE A 118 13.67 -6.99 -12.23
CA ILE A 118 13.23 -6.23 -11.06
C ILE A 118 13.76 -6.86 -9.76
N GLN A 119 13.59 -8.18 -9.61
CA GLN A 119 14.03 -8.89 -8.41
C GLN A 119 15.56 -8.87 -8.22
N GLN A 120 16.33 -8.76 -9.30
CA GLN A 120 17.78 -8.59 -9.23
C GLN A 120 18.17 -7.18 -8.74
N VAL A 121 17.37 -6.17 -9.04
CA VAL A 121 17.61 -4.79 -8.60
C VAL A 121 17.17 -4.59 -7.14
N GLU A 122 16.01 -5.14 -6.75
CA GLU A 122 15.44 -5.02 -5.40
C GLU A 122 16.07 -5.98 -4.37
N GLY A 123 16.92 -6.91 -4.81
CA GLY A 123 17.61 -7.91 -3.97
C GLY A 123 18.97 -7.45 -3.43
N HIS A 124 19.34 -6.19 -3.61
CA HIS A 124 20.57 -5.54 -3.14
C HIS A 124 20.25 -4.39 -2.19
#